data_AF-A0A5E4GMR2-F1
#
_entry.id   AF-A0A5E4GMR2-F1
#
_cell.length_a   1.000
_cell.length_b   1.000
_cell.length_c   1.000
_cell.angle_alpha   90.00
_cell.angle_beta   90.00
_cell.angle_gamma   90.00
#
_symmetry.space_group_name_H-M   'P 1'
#
loop_
_entity.id
_entity.type
_entity.pdbx_description
1 polymer ?
#
loop_
_entity_poly.entity_id
_entity_poly.type
_entity_poly.pdbx_seq_one_letter_code
_entity_poly.pdbx_strand_id
1 'polypeptide(L)' 'YPTLPSEKRVRIMALNYLMWNGDLVRKTKDELLLRCLGKKEYMKVVGETYEGICGAHQ' A
#
# COMPACT_ATOMS: atom_id res chain seq x y z
N TYR A 1 17.79 -10.11 15.85
CA TYR A 1 17.57 -10.28 14.40
C TYR A 1 18.58 -9.43 13.65
N PRO A 2 19.39 -9.98 12.73
CA PRO A 2 20.35 -9.17 11.99
C PRO A 2 19.58 -8.22 11.04
N THR A 3 19.81 -6.93 11.19
CA THR A 3 19.27 -5.89 10.31
C THR A 3 20.06 -5.91 9.01
N LEU A 4 19.42 -6.31 7.90
CA LEU A 4 19.99 -6.13 6.57
C LEU A 4 20.24 -4.63 6.32
N PRO A 5 21.30 -4.27 5.56
CA PRO A 5 21.47 -2.91 5.07
C PRO A 5 20.17 -2.39 4.44
N SER A 6 19.84 -1.11 4.71
CA SER A 6 18.56 -0.50 4.30
C SER A 6 18.24 -0.72 2.82
N GLU A 7 19.24 -0.60 1.94
CA GLU A 7 19.10 -0.84 0.51
C GLU A 7 18.72 -2.29 0.18
N LYS A 8 19.34 -3.27 0.83
CA LYS A 8 19.02 -4.69 0.62
C LYS A 8 17.60 -4.99 1.08
N ARG A 9 17.16 -4.37 2.19
CA ARG A 9 15.77 -4.48 2.66
C ARG A 9 14.79 -3.87 1.65
N VAL A 10 15.09 -2.68 1.12
CA VAL A 10 14.26 -2.03 0.09
C VAL A 10 14.14 -2.90 -1.16
N ARG A 11 15.25 -3.45 -1.65
CA ARG A 11 15.25 -4.36 -2.81
C ARG A 11 14.37 -5.58 -2.58
N ILE A 12 14.46 -6.21 -1.41
CA ILE A 12 13.61 -7.36 -1.07
C ILE A 12 12.14 -6.96 -0.99
N MET A 13 11.82 -5.81 -0.39
CA MET A 13 10.44 -5.32 -0.32
C MET A 13 9.87 -5.02 -1.71
N ALA A 14 10.68 -4.45 -2.60
CA ALA A 14 10.29 -4.11 -3.97
C ALA A 14 9.88 -5.32 -4.81
N LEU A 15 10.36 -6.53 -4.50
CA LEU A 15 9.95 -7.77 -5.17
C LEU A 15 8.45 -8.08 -5.01
N ASN A 16 7.78 -7.48 -4.02
CA ASN A 16 6.34 -7.63 -3.85
C ASN A 16 5.53 -6.64 -4.70
N TYR A 17 6.17 -5.83 -5.54
CA TYR A 17 5.51 -4.85 -6.39
C TYR A 17 5.74 -5.15 -7.87
N LEU A 18 4.73 -4.88 -8.69
CA LEU A 18 4.80 -5.04 -10.15
C LEU A 18 3.88 -4.04 -10.85
N MET A 19 4.11 -3.82 -12.15
CA MET A 19 3.20 -3.05 -13.00
C MET A 19 2.13 -3.96 -13.59
N TRP A 20 0.86 -3.62 -13.40
CA TRP A 20 -0.29 -4.36 -13.91
C TRP A 20 -1.28 -3.38 -14.55
N ASN A 21 -1.55 -3.56 -15.85
CA ASN A 21 -2.46 -2.68 -16.61
C ASN A 21 -2.16 -1.17 -16.49
N GLY A 22 -0.88 -0.80 -16.34
CA GLY A 22 -0.46 0.59 -16.17
C GLY A 22 -0.44 1.09 -14.72
N ASP A 23 -0.94 0.28 -13.77
CA ASP A 23 -0.91 0.59 -12.34
C ASP A 23 0.24 -0.11 -11.62
N LEU A 24 0.82 0.55 -10.61
CA LEU A 24 1.69 -0.12 -9.65
C LEU A 24 0.81 -0.90 -8.66
N VAL A 25 1.06 -2.20 -8.52
CA VAL A 25 0.34 -3.05 -7.56
C VAL A 25 1.31 -3.71 -6.58
N ARG A 26 0.83 -3.98 -5.36
CA ARG A 26 1.50 -4.78 -4.35
C ARG A 26 0.83 -6.14 -4.22
N LYS A 27 1.62 -7.20 -4.35
CA LYS A 27 1.21 -8.58 -4.10
C LYS A 27 1.23 -8.89 -2.61
N THR A 28 0.11 -9.40 -2.08
CA THR A 28 0.02 -9.87 -0.69
C THR A 28 0.48 -11.33 -0.58
N LYS A 29 0.57 -11.84 0.65
CA LYS A 29 0.87 -13.26 0.91
C LYS A 29 -0.22 -14.20 0.39
N ASP A 30 -1.45 -13.71 0.33
CA ASP A 30 -2.62 -14.45 -0.15
C ASP A 30 -2.82 -14.26 -1.66
N GLU A 31 -1.76 -13.86 -2.38
CA GLU A 31 -1.73 -13.66 -3.83
C GLU A 31 -2.68 -12.57 -4.35
N LEU A 32 -3.27 -11.75 -3.46
CA LEU A 32 -4.09 -10.61 -3.83
C LEU A 32 -3.23 -9.46 -4.36
N LEU A 33 -3.69 -8.83 -5.44
CA LEU A 33 -3.08 -7.62 -5.99
C LEU A 33 -3.79 -6.37 -5.48
N LEU A 34 -3.09 -5.56 -4.71
CA LEU A 34 -3.58 -4.29 -4.20
C LEU A 34 -3.00 -3.14 -5.01
N ARG A 35 -3.86 -2.29 -5.58
CA ARG A 35 -3.40 -1.10 -6.30
C ARG A 35 -2.76 -0.10 -5.36
N CYS A 36 -1.57 0.37 -5.71
CA CYS A 36 -0.90 1.45 -5.00
C CYS A 36 -1.60 2.78 -5.31
N LEU A 37 -1.95 3.51 -4.25
CA LEU A 37 -2.60 4.81 -4.39
C LEU A 37 -1.57 5.92 -4.51
N GLY A 38 -1.81 6.85 -5.44
CA GLY A 38 -1.09 8.12 -5.46
C GLY A 38 -1.46 8.98 -4.25
N LYS A 39 -0.65 10.00 -3.95
CA LYS A 39 -0.86 10.89 -2.79
C LYS A 39 -2.28 11.45 -2.70
N LYS A 40 -2.85 11.93 -3.82
CA LYS A 40 -4.20 12.51 -3.86
C LYS A 40 -5.28 11.46 -3.56
N GLU A 41 -5.17 10.28 -4.18
CA GLU A 41 -6.10 9.17 -3.96
C GLU A 41 -6.02 8.66 -2.53
N TYR A 42 -4.82 8.54 -1.98
CA TYR A 42 -4.60 8.16 -0.58
C TYR A 42 -5.34 9.11 0.36
N MET A 43 -5.17 10.43 0.21
CA MET A 43 -5.83 11.40 1.09
C MET A 43 -7.35 11.31 1.00
N LYS A 44 -7.89 11.08 -0.22
CA LYS A 44 -9.33 10.88 -0.42
C LYS A 44 -9.83 9.61 0.27
N VAL A 45 -9.21 8.46 0.00
CA VAL A 45 -9.63 7.16 0.58
C VAL A 45 -9.56 7.20 2.10
N VAL A 46 -8.49 7.77 2.66
CA VAL A 46 -8.35 7.92 4.10
C VAL A 46 -9.43 8.84 4.67
N GLY A 47 -9.70 10.00 4.05
CA GLY A 47 -10.78 10.90 4.45
C GLY A 47 -12.14 10.21 4.47
N GLU A 48 -12.53 9.57 3.36
CA GLU A 48 -13.79 8.82 3.25
C GLU A 48 -13.87 7.68 4.29
N THR A 49 -12.75 7.00 4.55
CA THR A 49 -12.67 5.94 5.56
C THR A 49 -12.88 6.51 6.97
N TYR A 50 -12.25 7.63 7.32
CA TYR A 50 -12.45 8.27 8.62
C TYR A 50 -13.88 8.78 8.79
N GLU A 51 -14.46 9.41 7.76
CA GLU A 51 -15.84 9.90 7.80
C GLU A 51 -16.86 8.75 7.89
N GLY A 52 -16.62 7.65 7.18
CA GLY A 52 -17.51 6.47 7.18
C GLY A 52 -17.35 5.52 8.37
N ILE A 53 -16.17 5.44 8.99
CA ILE A 53 -15.89 4.53 10.11
C ILE A 53 -15.97 5.23 11.48
N CYS A 54 -15.65 6.54 11.55
CA CYS A 54 -15.62 7.30 12.81
C CYS A 54 -16.73 8.38 12.89
N GLY A 55 -17.39 8.74 11.78
CA GLY A 55 -18.41 9.80 11.75
C GLY A 55 -19.73 9.47 12.47
N ALA A 56 -19.95 8.22 12.91
CA ALA A 56 -21.12 7.82 13.69
C ALA A 56 -20.97 8.06 15.22
N HIS A 57 -19.82 8.58 15.67
CA HIS A 57 -19.54 8.90 17.07
C HIS A 57 -19.45 10.41 17.31
N GLN A 58 -20.49 11.16 16.94
CA GLN A 58 -20.66 12.54 17.40
C GLN A 58 -21.71 12.62 18.50
#